data_AF-A0A7X8ADY5-F1
#
_entry.id   AF-A0A7X8ADY5-F1
#
_cell.length_a   1.000
_cell.length_b   1.000
_cell.length_c   1.000
_cell.angle_alpha   90.00
_cell.angle_beta   90.00
_cell.angle_gamma   90.00
#
_symmetry.space_group_name_H-M   'P 1'
#
loop_
_entity.id
_entity.type
_entity.pdbx_description
1 polymer ?
#
loop_
_entity_poly.entity_id
_entity_poly.type
_entity_poly.pdbx_seq_one_letter_code
_entity_poly.pdbx_strand_id
1 'polypeptide(L)' 'MIPVEYIVLIAFLLCVAFYTVSYGIWIWKKRNRLGAVMIFLVAIIAVILPIYILIFREV' A
#
# COMPACT_ATOMS: atom_id res chain seq x y z
N MET A 1 -24.40 -4.80 1.68
CA MET A 1 -23.52 -5.98 1.81
C MET A 1 -22.21 -5.62 1.15
N ILE A 2 -21.06 -5.68 1.85
CA ILE A 2 -19.76 -5.43 1.20
C ILE A 2 -19.51 -6.58 0.22
N PRO A 3 -19.40 -6.32 -1.08
CA PRO A 3 -19.21 -7.39 -2.05
C PRO A 3 -17.87 -8.10 -1.83
N VAL A 4 -17.86 -9.41 -2.05
CA VAL A 4 -16.70 -10.27 -1.78
C VAL A 4 -15.48 -9.82 -2.58
N GLU A 5 -15.67 -9.24 -3.78
CA GLU A 5 -14.59 -8.67 -4.58
C GLU A 5 -13.78 -7.59 -3.83
N TYR A 6 -14.41 -6.76 -3.00
CA TYR A 6 -13.72 -5.70 -2.27
C TYR A 6 -12.87 -6.25 -1.14
N ILE A 7 -13.32 -7.32 -0.49
CA ILE A 7 -12.56 -8.00 0.56
C ILE A 7 -11.28 -8.61 -0.03
N VAL A 8 -11.39 -9.25 -1.21
CA VAL A 8 -10.24 -9.81 -1.94
C VAL A 8 -9.27 -8.72 -2.37
N LEU A 9 -9.77 -7.59 -2.89
CA LEU A 9 -8.95 -6.44 -3.26
C LEU A 9 -8.21 -5.84 -2.07
N ILE A 10 -8.89 -5.63 -0.94
CA ILE A 10 -8.27 -5.10 0.29
C ILE A 10 -7.19 -6.06 0.81
N ALA A 11 -7.47 -7.37 0.84
CA ALA A 11 -6.49 -8.37 1.25
C ALA A 11 -5.25 -8.37 0.33
N PHE A 12 -5.45 -8.25 -0.97
CA PHE A 12 -4.35 -8.14 -1.94
C PHE A 12 -3.53 -6.87 -1.74
N LEU A 13 -4.19 -5.72 -1.54
CA LEU A 13 -3.52 -4.43 -1.28
C LEU A 13 -2.68 -4.46 0.01
N LEU A 14 -3.19 -5.09 1.07
CA LEU A 14 -2.44 -5.28 2.31
C LEU A 14 -1.21 -6.17 2.11
N CYS A 15 -1.33 -7.22 1.31
CA CYS A 15 -0.21 -8.11 0.95
C CYS A 15 0.89 -7.35 0.20
N VAL A 16 0.51 -6.54 -0.79
CA VAL A 16 1.42 -5.68 -1.56
C VAL A 16 2.11 -4.70 -0.62
N ALA A 17 1.34 -3.99 0.22
CA ALA A 17 1.88 -3.03 1.18
C ALA A 17 2.87 -3.66 2.16
N PHE A 18 2.58 -4.86 2.67
CA PHE A 18 3.47 -5.60 3.56
C PHE A 18 4.80 -5.92 2.89
N TYR A 19 4.78 -6.36 1.64
CA TYR A 19 5.99 -6.63 0.87
C TYR A 19 6.78 -5.34 0.60
N THR A 20 6.11 -4.26 0.21
CA THR A 20 6.74 -2.96 -0.07
C THR A 20 7.38 -2.36 1.20
N VAL A 21 6.71 -2.44 2.35
CA VAL A 21 7.26 -1.99 3.65
C VAL A 21 8.48 -2.83 4.03
N SER A 22 8.40 -4.16 3.88
CA SER A 22 9.53 -5.05 4.13
C SER A 22 10.75 -4.70 3.28
N TYR A 23 10.52 -4.38 2.00
CA TYR A 23 11.55 -3.90 1.08
C TYR A 23 12.10 -2.52 1.50
N GLY A 24 11.25 -1.61 1.93
CA GLY A 24 11.65 -0.29 2.46
C GLY A 24 12.57 -0.40 3.68
N ILE A 25 12.25 -1.31 4.62
CA ILE A 25 13.08 -1.59 5.80
C ILE A 25 14.45 -2.13 5.38
N TRP A 26 14.49 -3.02 4.37
CA TRP A 26 15.75 -3.55 3.85
C TRP A 26 16.62 -2.47 3.20
N ILE A 27 16.02 -1.57 2.41
CA ILE A 27 16.73 -0.43 1.80
C ILE A 27 17.23 0.55 2.86
N TRP A 28 16.46 0.75 3.93
CA TRP A 28 16.88 1.58 5.07
C TRP A 28 18.14 1.01 5.73
N LYS A 29 18.22 -0.32 5.89
CA LYS A 29 19.40 -1.02 6.41
C LYS A 29 20.62 -0.91 5.50
N LYS A 30 20.42 -0.74 4.19
CA LYS A 30 21.48 -0.46 3.19
C LYS A 30 22.00 0.98 3.20
N ARG A 31 21.63 1.81 4.19
CA ARG A 31 22.05 3.22 4.36
C ARG A 31 21.48 4.17 3.30
N ASN A 32 20.61 3.70 2.39
CA ASN A 32 19.92 4.54 1.42
C ASN A 32 18.59 5.05 2.01
N ARG A 33 18.68 6.08 2.86
CA ARG A 33 17.51 6.63 3.58
C ARG A 33 16.48 7.27 2.65
N LEU A 34 16.93 8.00 1.63
CA LEU A 34 16.02 8.63 0.65
C LEU A 34 15.23 7.59 -0.13
N GLY A 35 15.89 6.53 -0.60
CA GLY A 35 15.22 5.42 -1.29
C GLY A 35 14.19 4.75 -0.38
N ALA A 36 14.53 4.50 0.89
CA ALA A 36 13.61 3.89 1.84
C ALA A 36 12.37 4.77 2.10
N VAL A 37 12.54 6.08 2.31
CA VAL A 37 11.41 7.02 2.49
C VAL A 37 10.49 7.02 1.28
N MET A 38 11.03 7.01 0.06
CA MET A 38 10.22 6.95 -1.16
C MET A 38 9.43 5.65 -1.28
N ILE A 39 10.03 4.51 -0.91
CA ILE A 39 9.34 3.21 -0.91
C ILE A 39 8.20 3.20 0.11
N PHE A 40 8.41 3.79 1.30
CA PHE A 40 7.34 3.94 2.29
C PHE A 40 6.20 4.83 1.79
N LEU A 41 6.52 5.95 1.13
CA LEU A 41 5.51 6.81 0.50
C LEU A 41 4.72 6.05 -0.56
N VAL A 42 5.39 5.27 -1.41
CA VAL A 42 4.73 4.43 -2.43
C VAL A 42 3.81 3.40 -1.78
N ALA A 43 4.24 2.74 -0.70
CA ALA A 43 3.41 1.77 0.03
C ALA A 43 2.12 2.41 0.56
N ILE A 44 2.22 3.62 1.12
CA ILE A 44 1.08 4.38 1.64
C ILE A 44 0.13 4.77 0.50
N ILE A 45 0.66 5.35 -0.58
CA ILE A 45 -0.13 5.81 -1.73
C ILE A 45 -0.83 4.63 -2.41
N ALA A 46 -0.16 3.50 -2.55
CA ALA A 46 -0.70 2.28 -3.15
C ALA A 46 -1.90 1.70 -2.39
N VAL A 47 -2.03 2.00 -1.09
CA VAL A 47 -3.17 1.58 -0.27
C VAL A 47 -4.25 2.68 -0.22
N ILE A 48 -3.85 3.94 -0.05
CA ILE A 48 -4.78 5.07 0.11
C ILE A 48 -5.57 5.35 -1.17
N LEU A 49 -4.93 5.38 -2.34
CA LEU A 49 -5.61 5.65 -3.62
C LEU A 49 -6.77 4.70 -3.89
N PRO A 50 -6.58 3.37 -3.89
CA PRO A 50 -7.68 2.45 -4.14
C PRO A 50 -8.75 2.54 -3.05
N ILE A 51 -8.39 2.66 -1.77
CA ILE A 51 -9.38 2.85 -0.70
C ILE A 51 -10.20 4.12 -0.91
N TYR A 52 -9.56 5.22 -1.31
CA TYR A 52 -10.24 6.48 -1.60
C TYR A 52 -11.23 6.32 -2.76
N ILE A 53 -10.79 5.69 -3.87
CA ILE A 53 -11.68 5.41 -5.01
C ILE A 53 -12.84 4.52 -4.56
N LEU A 54 -12.61 3.50 -3.74
CA LEU A 54 -13.67 2.63 -3.22
C LEU A 54 -14.71 3.37 -2.39
N ILE A 55 -14.30 4.36 -1.60
CA ILE A 55 -15.20 5.13 -0.73
C ILE A 55 -15.92 6.24 -1.50
N PHE A 56 -15.23 6.91 -2.44
CA PHE A 56 -15.72 8.13 -3.09
C PHE A 56 -16.28 7.93 -4.51
N ARG A 57 -16.16 6.74 -5.11
CA ARG A 57 -16.70 6.46 -6.45
C ARG A 57 -18.24 6.47 -6.51
N GLU A 58 -18.92 6.47 -5.37
CA GLU A 58 -20.39 6.55 -5.28
C GLU A 58 -20.94 7.96 -4.96
N VAL A 59 -20.13 9.03 -4.99
CA VAL A 59 -20.59 10.43 -4.84
C VAL A 59 -20.76 11.11 -6.20
#